data_AF-X1LL44-F1
#
_entry.id   AF-X1LL44-F1
#
_cell.length_a   1.000
_cell.length_b   1.000
_cell.length_c   1.000
_cell.angle_alpha   90.00
_cell.angle_beta   90.00
_cell.angle_gamma   90.00
#
_symmetry.space_group_name_H-M   'P 1'
#
loop_
_entity.id
_entity.type
_entity.pdbx_description
1 polymer ?
#
loop_
_entity_poly.entity_id
_entity_poly.type
_entity_poly.pdbx_seq_one_letter_code
_entity_poly.pdbx_strand_id
1 'polypeptide(L)'
;MNTELIDIGENKFLKIPVMPISQKNKNFYLAKMPARFLIDTYTVKPAEYNVEKEAARAATFPEYAEYIGDRLKEERVLTDSKKYERLESKERVEEIAEFLNRDEYALFPNTIIVTCELINTSLDYESGREADVFELLGKKPTTLSFLEEPKNIGGQMFLYIPYRKESILIIDGQHRLRGLEEADPSVIDHYEILVSFIVGFSWSVVAKLFYTINYTQKAVNKSLLYHLT
;
A
#
# COMPACT_ATOMS: atom_id res chain seq x y z
N MET A 1 -18.77 9.26 -4.72
CA MET A 1 -18.03 8.39 -5.66
C MET A 1 -17.47 7.26 -4.82
N ASN A 2 -17.65 6.02 -5.26
CA ASN A 2 -17.45 4.85 -4.41
C ASN A 2 -16.23 4.08 -4.85
N THR A 3 -15.59 3.42 -3.88
CA THR A 3 -14.60 2.38 -4.15
C THR A 3 -15.30 1.21 -4.85
N GLU A 4 -14.74 0.73 -5.95
CA GLU A 4 -15.33 -0.34 -6.76
C GLU A 4 -14.27 -1.26 -7.36
N LEU A 5 -14.62 -2.54 -7.53
CA LEU A 5 -13.81 -3.48 -8.31
C LEU A 5 -14.19 -3.34 -9.78
N ILE A 6 -13.18 -3.18 -10.63
CA ILE A 6 -13.34 -3.04 -12.07
C ILE A 6 -12.42 -4.02 -12.81
N ASP A 7 -12.82 -4.39 -14.01
CA ASP A 7 -11.99 -5.18 -14.91
C ASP A 7 -11.26 -4.23 -15.88
N ILE A 8 -9.94 -4.38 -15.98
CA ILE A 8 -9.09 -3.71 -16.98
C ILE A 8 -8.36 -4.81 -17.75
N GLY A 9 -8.80 -5.03 -18.99
CA GLY A 9 -8.35 -6.20 -19.76
C GLY A 9 -8.75 -7.50 -19.06
N GLU A 10 -7.80 -8.39 -18.83
CA GLU A 10 -8.01 -9.67 -18.13
C GLU A 10 -7.85 -9.58 -16.60
N ASN A 11 -7.61 -8.38 -16.04
CA ASN A 11 -7.19 -8.22 -14.64
C ASN A 11 -8.18 -7.36 -13.85
N LYS A 12 -8.36 -7.73 -12.59
CA LYS A 12 -9.22 -7.00 -11.65
C LYS A 12 -8.42 -5.94 -10.91
N PHE A 13 -9.00 -4.76 -10.78
CA PHE A 13 -8.45 -3.64 -10.02
C PHE A 13 -9.47 -3.11 -9.03
N LEU A 14 -9.01 -2.68 -7.87
CA LEU A 14 -9.77 -1.78 -7.01
C LEU A 14 -9.50 -0.35 -7.43
N LYS A 15 -10.55 0.31 -7.92
CA LYS A 15 -10.57 1.75 -8.13
C LYS A 15 -10.99 2.41 -6.82
N ILE A 16 -10.10 3.22 -6.24
CA ILE A 16 -10.34 3.90 -4.96
C ILE A 16 -10.17 5.41 -5.14
N PRO A 17 -11.16 6.24 -4.75
CA PRO A 17 -10.97 7.68 -4.71
C PRO A 17 -9.96 8.01 -3.61
N VAL A 18 -8.96 8.83 -3.95
CA VAL A 18 -7.90 9.23 -3.04
C VAL A 18 -7.89 10.74 -2.81
N MET A 19 -7.57 11.15 -1.58
CA MET A 19 -7.38 12.53 -1.19
C MET A 19 -5.89 12.84 -1.10
N PRO A 20 -5.33 13.73 -1.93
CA PRO A 20 -3.94 14.14 -1.83
C PRO A 20 -3.73 14.98 -0.56
N ILE A 21 -2.69 14.65 0.20
CA ILE A 21 -2.25 15.40 1.38
C ILE A 21 -0.84 15.90 1.14
N SER A 22 -0.67 17.22 1.11
CA SER A 22 0.62 17.87 0.94
C SER A 22 1.27 18.15 2.29
N GLN A 23 2.46 17.62 2.49
CA GLN A 23 3.32 17.96 3.62
C GLN A 23 4.67 18.43 3.09
N LYS A 24 4.98 19.72 3.29
CA LYS A 24 6.06 20.42 2.58
C LYS A 24 5.85 20.29 1.06
N ASN A 25 6.88 19.89 0.31
CA ASN A 25 6.84 19.75 -1.15
C ASN A 25 6.63 18.30 -1.59
N LYS A 26 5.99 17.47 -0.76
CA LYS A 26 5.73 16.05 -1.04
C LYS A 26 4.26 15.74 -0.77
N ASN A 27 3.69 14.87 -1.59
CA ASN A 27 2.31 14.42 -1.48
C ASN A 27 2.28 12.94 -1.10
N PHE A 28 1.34 12.59 -0.23
CA PHE A 28 0.86 11.23 -0.02
C PHE A 28 -0.67 11.25 -0.12
N TYR A 29 -1.31 10.08 -0.08
CA TYR A 29 -2.74 10.01 -0.34
C TYR A 29 -3.50 9.31 0.79
N LEU A 30 -4.66 9.83 1.15
CA LEU A 30 -5.57 9.18 2.10
C LEU A 30 -6.77 8.60 1.37
N ALA A 31 -7.20 7.40 1.77
CA ALA A 31 -8.46 6.83 1.30
C ALA A 31 -8.99 5.77 2.27
N LYS A 32 -10.24 5.36 2.05
CA LYS A 32 -10.86 4.24 2.76
C LYS A 32 -10.98 3.01 1.84
N MET A 33 -10.66 1.84 2.38
CA MET A 33 -10.59 0.59 1.61
C MET A 33 -11.34 -0.53 2.35
N PRO A 34 -12.03 -1.43 1.63
CA PRO A 34 -12.56 -2.65 2.23
C PRO A 34 -11.45 -3.48 2.88
N ALA A 35 -11.65 -3.90 4.13
CA ALA A 35 -10.69 -4.70 4.87
C ALA A 35 -10.33 -6.00 4.14
N ARG A 36 -11.34 -6.69 3.60
CA ARG A 36 -11.17 -7.92 2.80
C ARG A 36 -10.16 -7.72 1.67
N PHE A 37 -10.30 -6.64 0.90
CA PHE A 37 -9.37 -6.36 -0.20
C PHE A 37 -7.95 -6.17 0.30
N LEU A 38 -7.76 -5.40 1.39
CA LEU A 38 -6.42 -5.18 1.95
C LEU A 38 -5.81 -6.51 2.42
N ILE A 39 -6.57 -7.34 3.14
CA ILE A 39 -6.13 -8.66 3.63
C ILE A 39 -5.72 -9.58 2.47
N ASP A 40 -6.47 -9.58 1.38
CA ASP A 40 -6.19 -10.45 0.23
C ASP A 40 -4.97 -10.00 -0.59
N THR A 41 -4.56 -8.74 -0.47
CA THR A 41 -3.56 -8.12 -1.36
C THR A 41 -2.29 -7.65 -0.67
N TYR A 42 -2.25 -7.58 0.67
CA TYR A 42 -1.09 -7.04 1.36
C TYR A 42 0.10 -8.00 1.44
N THR A 43 1.27 -7.42 1.72
CA THR A 43 2.46 -8.09 2.23
C THR A 43 3.11 -7.23 3.31
N VAL A 44 3.83 -7.88 4.22
CA VAL A 44 4.71 -7.22 5.22
C VAL A 44 6.19 -7.36 4.88
N LYS A 45 6.50 -8.24 3.92
CA LYS A 45 7.83 -8.36 3.35
C LYS A 45 7.87 -7.53 2.07
N PRO A 46 8.89 -6.68 1.86
CA PRO A 46 9.19 -6.21 0.51
C PRO A 46 9.22 -7.46 -0.39
N ALA A 47 8.50 -7.44 -1.52
CA ALA A 47 8.41 -8.60 -2.39
C ALA A 47 9.84 -9.11 -2.69
N GLU A 48 10.10 -10.41 -2.43
CA GLU A 48 11.36 -11.02 -2.82
C GLU A 48 11.41 -11.04 -4.34
N TYR A 49 12.20 -10.12 -4.90
CA TYR A 49 12.28 -9.94 -6.33
C TYR A 49 13.11 -11.07 -6.94
N ASN A 50 12.47 -11.95 -7.69
CA ASN A 50 13.18 -12.96 -8.46
C ASN A 50 13.83 -12.27 -9.67
N VAL A 51 15.10 -11.90 -9.49
CA VAL A 51 15.95 -11.21 -10.47
C VAL A 51 15.89 -11.87 -11.85
N GLU A 52 15.85 -13.21 -11.91
CA GLU A 52 15.83 -13.96 -13.17
C GLU A 52 14.47 -13.84 -13.89
N LYS A 53 13.37 -13.92 -13.14
CA LYS A 53 11.99 -13.83 -13.68
C LYS A 53 11.69 -12.43 -14.22
N GLU A 54 12.22 -11.40 -13.59
CA GLU A 54 11.98 -10.01 -13.99
C GLU A 54 12.97 -9.49 -15.03
N ALA A 55 14.21 -10.01 -15.06
CA ALA A 55 15.12 -9.80 -16.19
C ALA A 55 14.55 -10.38 -17.50
N ALA A 56 13.87 -11.54 -17.43
CA ALA A 56 13.13 -12.10 -18.56
C ALA A 56 11.93 -11.22 -18.98
N ARG A 57 11.26 -10.56 -18.03
CA ARG A 57 10.19 -9.58 -18.31
C ARG A 57 10.71 -8.28 -18.91
N ALA A 58 11.85 -7.77 -18.44
CA ALA A 58 12.52 -6.58 -18.99
C ALA A 58 12.96 -6.80 -20.45
N ALA A 59 13.34 -8.02 -20.81
CA ALA A 59 13.62 -8.39 -22.21
C ALA A 59 12.36 -8.33 -23.10
N THR A 60 11.17 -8.44 -22.52
CA THR A 60 9.89 -8.38 -23.23
C THR A 60 9.36 -6.95 -23.34
N PHE A 61 9.74 -6.05 -22.42
CA PHE A 61 9.29 -4.65 -22.41
C PHE A 61 10.48 -3.69 -22.15
N PRO A 62 11.16 -3.20 -23.21
CA PRO A 62 12.38 -2.39 -23.11
C PRO A 62 12.24 -1.10 -22.29
N GLU A 63 11.06 -0.52 -22.28
CA GLU A 63 10.70 0.70 -21.53
C GLU A 63 10.69 0.51 -20.01
N TYR A 64 10.67 -0.74 -19.52
CA TYR A 64 10.80 -1.06 -18.09
C TYR A 64 12.24 -1.40 -17.69
N ALA A 65 13.16 -1.62 -18.64
CA ALA A 65 14.52 -2.08 -18.32
C ALA A 65 15.27 -1.09 -17.40
N GLU A 66 15.03 0.21 -17.55
CA GLU A 66 15.58 1.26 -16.69
C GLU A 66 15.01 1.20 -15.26
N TYR A 67 13.68 1.09 -15.13
CA TYR A 67 13.00 0.89 -13.84
C TYR A 67 13.48 -0.36 -13.10
N ILE A 68 13.58 -1.48 -13.80
CA ILE A 68 14.08 -2.76 -13.27
C ILE A 68 15.56 -2.60 -12.85
N GLY A 69 16.37 -1.93 -13.67
CA GLY A 69 17.78 -1.65 -13.40
C GLY A 69 18.01 -0.80 -12.15
N ASP A 70 17.19 0.24 -11.94
CA ASP A 70 17.29 1.09 -10.76
C ASP A 70 16.80 0.39 -9.50
N ARG A 71 15.75 -0.44 -9.60
CA ARG A 71 15.32 -1.29 -8.49
C ARG A 71 16.36 -2.30 -8.04
N LEU A 72 17.05 -2.95 -8.97
CA LEU A 72 18.13 -3.90 -8.63
C LEU A 72 19.27 -3.22 -7.86
N LYS A 73 19.53 -1.93 -8.11
CA LYS A 73 20.50 -1.14 -7.34
C LYS A 73 19.98 -0.83 -5.94
N GLU A 74 18.70 -0.45 -5.82
CA GLU A 74 18.06 -0.14 -4.52
C GLU A 74 17.91 -1.39 -3.62
N GLU A 75 17.58 -2.55 -4.18
CA GLU A 75 17.48 -3.81 -3.43
C GLU A 75 18.80 -4.25 -2.81
N ARG A 76 19.91 -4.10 -3.54
CA ARG A 76 21.25 -4.39 -3.02
C ARG A 76 21.56 -3.58 -1.75
N VAL A 77 21.04 -2.36 -1.65
CA VAL A 77 21.16 -1.51 -0.45
C VAL A 77 20.26 -2.00 0.70
N LEU A 78 19.08 -2.53 0.38
CA LEU A 78 18.12 -3.04 1.38
C LEU A 78 18.52 -4.39 1.97
N THR A 79 19.14 -5.29 1.19
CA THR A 79 19.58 -6.62 1.65
C THR A 79 20.62 -6.57 2.77
N ASP A 80 21.41 -5.49 2.88
CA ASP A 80 22.35 -5.30 4.00
C ASP A 80 21.65 -4.87 5.30
N SER A 81 20.38 -4.46 5.23
CA SER A 81 19.53 -4.13 6.39
C SER A 81 18.67 -5.33 6.82
N LYS A 82 19.31 -6.43 7.25
CA LYS A 82 18.61 -7.51 7.99
C LYS A 82 17.93 -6.93 9.24
N LYS A 83 16.62 -6.62 9.17
CA LYS A 83 15.64 -6.50 10.28
C LYS A 83 14.33 -5.80 9.84
N TYR A 84 13.64 -6.33 8.83
CA TYR A 84 12.31 -5.80 8.43
C TYR A 84 11.14 -6.36 9.24
N GLU A 85 11.38 -7.25 10.21
CA GLU A 85 10.33 -7.74 11.10
C GLU A 85 10.59 -7.25 12.52
N ARG A 86 9.75 -6.31 12.99
CA ARG A 86 9.49 -6.24 14.43
C ARG A 86 8.68 -7.48 14.72
N LEU A 87 9.32 -8.53 15.26
CA LEU A 87 8.69 -9.80 15.63
C LEU A 87 7.27 -9.52 16.17
N GLU A 88 6.28 -9.94 15.41
CA GLU A 88 4.89 -9.65 15.73
C GLU A 88 4.58 -10.30 17.08
N SER A 89 4.01 -9.54 18.03
CA SER A 89 3.63 -10.11 19.30
C SER A 89 2.32 -10.86 19.10
N LYS A 90 2.36 -12.19 19.23
CA LYS A 90 1.18 -13.04 19.14
C LYS A 90 0.07 -12.58 20.10
N GLU A 91 0.45 -12.28 21.34
CA GLU A 91 -0.46 -11.77 22.37
C GLU A 91 -1.18 -10.50 21.89
N ARG A 92 -0.46 -9.59 21.22
CA ARG A 92 -1.05 -8.35 20.73
C ARG A 92 -2.04 -8.58 19.60
N VAL A 93 -1.79 -9.56 18.73
CA VAL A 93 -2.69 -9.90 17.64
C VAL A 93 -3.97 -10.52 18.20
N GLU A 94 -3.85 -11.46 19.14
CA GLU A 94 -4.98 -12.11 19.82
C GLU A 94 -5.86 -11.07 20.56
N GLU A 95 -5.24 -10.13 21.29
CA GLU A 95 -5.96 -9.02 21.94
C GLU A 95 -6.79 -8.18 20.95
N ILE A 96 -6.21 -7.89 19.77
CA ILE A 96 -6.89 -7.09 18.74
C ILE A 96 -8.05 -7.87 18.13
N ALA A 97 -7.87 -9.16 17.84
CA ALA A 97 -8.93 -10.01 17.33
C ALA A 97 -10.10 -10.11 18.32
N GLU A 98 -9.82 -10.31 19.62
CA GLU A 98 -10.86 -10.33 20.65
C GLU A 98 -11.60 -8.99 20.76
N PHE A 99 -10.89 -7.86 20.70
CA PHE A 99 -11.49 -6.53 20.66
C PHE A 99 -12.45 -6.36 19.48
N LEU A 100 -12.02 -6.75 18.28
CA LEU A 100 -12.83 -6.66 17.06
C LEU A 100 -14.10 -7.52 17.12
N ASN A 101 -14.04 -8.69 17.76
CA ASN A 101 -15.17 -9.62 17.82
C ASN A 101 -16.18 -9.28 18.93
N ARG A 102 -15.73 -8.66 20.04
CA ARG A 102 -16.56 -8.51 21.26
C ARG A 102 -16.99 -7.08 21.56
N ASP A 103 -16.25 -6.08 21.12
CA ASP A 103 -16.53 -4.68 21.47
C ASP A 103 -17.54 -4.06 20.49
N GLU A 104 -18.56 -3.37 21.03
CA GLU A 104 -19.56 -2.65 20.22
C GLU A 104 -18.92 -1.49 19.44
N TYR A 105 -17.87 -0.88 19.98
CA TYR A 105 -17.13 0.25 19.41
C TYR A 105 -15.74 -0.17 18.97
N ALA A 106 -15.66 -1.30 18.25
CA ALA A 106 -14.45 -1.82 17.61
C ALA A 106 -13.97 -0.89 16.46
N LEU A 107 -13.47 0.31 16.79
CA LEU A 107 -13.07 1.34 15.82
C LEU A 107 -11.55 1.38 15.63
N PHE A 108 -11.11 1.45 14.37
CA PHE A 108 -9.71 1.75 14.00
C PHE A 108 -9.57 3.16 13.44
N PRO A 109 -9.49 4.20 14.29
CA PRO A 109 -9.41 5.59 13.82
C PRO A 109 -8.05 5.94 13.19
N ASN A 110 -7.02 5.16 13.48
CA ASN A 110 -5.68 5.40 12.98
C ASN A 110 -5.48 4.81 11.58
N THR A 111 -4.79 5.53 10.71
CA THR A 111 -4.45 5.06 9.36
C THR A 111 -3.56 3.82 9.40
N ILE A 112 -3.76 2.87 8.48
CA ILE A 112 -2.72 1.91 8.08
C ILE A 112 -1.84 2.59 7.04
N ILE A 113 -0.52 2.57 7.23
CA ILE A 113 0.42 3.22 6.31
C ILE A 113 0.95 2.17 5.35
N VAL A 114 0.79 2.41 4.06
CA VAL A 114 1.13 1.45 3.01
C VAL A 114 1.86 2.11 1.85
N THR A 115 2.50 1.30 1.01
CA THR A 115 2.94 1.68 -0.32
C THR A 115 2.50 0.65 -1.35
N CYS A 116 2.40 1.06 -2.60
CA CYS A 116 2.22 0.18 -3.75
C CYS A 116 3.02 0.73 -4.92
N GLU A 117 3.40 -0.16 -5.82
CA GLU A 117 4.22 0.21 -6.97
C GLU A 117 3.38 0.91 -8.03
N LEU A 118 3.80 2.11 -8.43
CA LEU A 118 3.14 2.86 -9.49
C LEU A 118 3.84 2.64 -10.82
N ILE A 119 3.06 2.44 -11.88
CA ILE A 119 3.55 2.48 -13.26
C ILE A 119 3.84 3.92 -13.73
N ASN A 120 3.08 4.89 -13.22
CA ASN A 120 3.14 6.29 -13.60
C ASN A 120 3.66 7.16 -12.45
N THR A 121 4.82 6.79 -11.94
CA THR A 121 5.59 7.60 -10.99
C THR A 121 6.31 8.71 -11.74
N SER A 122 5.75 9.92 -11.74
CA SER A 122 6.46 11.19 -11.94
C SER A 122 7.10 11.53 -13.30
N LEU A 123 7.03 10.68 -14.34
CA LEU A 123 7.60 11.02 -15.66
C LEU A 123 6.57 11.33 -16.77
N ASP A 124 5.33 10.86 -16.65
CA ASP A 124 4.35 11.01 -17.73
C ASP A 124 3.57 12.33 -17.69
N TYR A 125 3.49 13.01 -16.54
CA TYR A 125 2.75 14.26 -16.41
C TYR A 125 3.45 15.46 -17.09
N GLU A 126 4.78 15.44 -17.23
CA GLU A 126 5.52 16.51 -17.92
C GLU A 126 5.49 16.38 -19.45
N SER A 127 5.14 15.21 -19.98
CA SER A 127 5.29 14.95 -21.42
C SER A 127 4.12 15.42 -22.29
N GLY A 128 2.98 15.79 -21.69
CA GLY A 128 1.79 16.24 -22.43
C GLY A 128 1.27 15.24 -23.48
N ARG A 129 1.74 13.98 -23.45
CA ARG A 129 1.31 12.94 -24.38
C ARG A 129 0.04 12.30 -23.83
N GLU A 130 -1.08 12.80 -24.34
CA GLU A 130 -2.41 12.22 -24.21
C GLU A 130 -2.49 10.87 -24.94
N ALA A 131 -1.93 9.83 -24.35
CA ALA A 131 -2.37 8.47 -24.63
C ALA A 131 -3.27 8.04 -23.47
N ASP A 132 -4.46 7.54 -23.79
CA ASP A 132 -5.42 7.07 -22.81
C ASP A 132 -4.73 6.01 -21.94
N VAL A 133 -4.60 6.25 -20.63
CA VAL A 133 -3.84 5.36 -19.73
C VAL A 133 -4.37 3.92 -19.84
N PHE A 134 -5.66 3.77 -20.12
CA PHE A 134 -6.32 2.48 -20.38
C PHE A 134 -5.91 1.83 -21.71
N GLU A 135 -5.67 2.61 -22.77
CA GLU A 135 -5.19 2.10 -24.06
C GLU A 135 -3.71 1.67 -23.98
N LEU A 136 -2.92 2.32 -23.13
CA LEU A 136 -1.57 1.91 -22.74
C LEU A 136 -1.57 0.64 -21.86
N LEU A 137 -2.52 0.51 -20.93
CA LEU A 137 -2.65 -0.65 -20.04
C LEU A 137 -3.07 -1.93 -20.77
N GLY A 138 -3.77 -1.83 -21.90
CA GLY A 138 -4.04 -2.97 -22.78
C GLY A 138 -2.77 -3.64 -23.35
N LYS A 139 -1.60 -2.98 -23.21
CA LYS A 139 -0.29 -3.46 -23.68
C LYS A 139 0.79 -3.55 -22.59
N LYS A 140 0.51 -3.07 -21.37
CA LYS A 140 1.48 -2.92 -20.27
C LYS A 140 1.15 -3.86 -19.09
N PRO A 141 2.13 -4.25 -18.24
CA PRO A 141 1.95 -5.25 -17.21
C PRO A 141 0.84 -4.87 -16.23
N THR A 142 -0.22 -5.67 -16.23
CA THR A 142 -1.45 -5.55 -15.42
C THR A 142 -1.24 -5.86 -13.94
N THR A 143 0.00 -5.79 -13.48
CA THR A 143 0.43 -6.19 -12.13
C THR A 143 0.85 -5.01 -11.26
N LEU A 144 0.84 -3.79 -11.79
CA LEU A 144 1.24 -2.56 -11.09
C LEU A 144 0.04 -1.64 -10.87
N SER A 145 0.11 -0.83 -9.82
CA SER A 145 -0.90 0.20 -9.53
C SER A 145 -0.69 1.44 -10.39
N PHE A 146 -1.70 2.29 -10.51
CA PHE A 146 -1.58 3.58 -11.21
C PHE A 146 -2.50 4.64 -10.62
N LEU A 147 -2.07 5.91 -10.72
CA LEU A 147 -2.86 7.07 -10.31
C LEU A 147 -3.52 7.73 -11.52
N GLU A 148 -4.75 8.17 -11.39
CA GLU A 148 -5.48 8.90 -12.41
C GLU A 148 -6.10 10.17 -11.82
N GLU A 149 -6.01 11.28 -12.54
CA GLU A 149 -6.74 12.51 -12.23
C GLU A 149 -7.64 12.84 -13.44
N PRO A 150 -8.92 12.40 -13.42
CA PRO A 150 -9.82 12.64 -14.54
C PRO A 150 -10.11 14.14 -14.68
N LYS A 151 -9.81 14.70 -15.88
CA LYS A 151 -10.02 16.12 -16.20
C LYS A 151 -11.47 16.60 -15.98
N ASN A 152 -12.44 15.69 -16.08
CA ASN A 152 -13.88 16.01 -16.06
C ASN A 152 -14.53 15.84 -14.67
N ILE A 153 -13.78 15.46 -13.64
CA ILE A 153 -14.31 15.15 -12.31
C ILE A 153 -13.64 16.04 -11.25
N GLY A 154 -13.70 17.36 -11.43
CA GLY A 154 -13.41 18.34 -10.37
C GLY A 154 -12.09 18.17 -9.61
N GLY A 155 -11.04 17.61 -10.23
CA GLY A 155 -9.75 17.35 -9.57
C GLY A 155 -9.73 16.15 -8.62
N GLN A 156 -10.75 15.28 -8.65
CA GLN A 156 -10.77 14.04 -7.88
C GLN A 156 -9.72 13.07 -8.42
N MET A 157 -8.85 12.56 -7.56
CA MET A 157 -7.87 11.55 -7.94
C MET A 157 -8.37 10.14 -7.62
N PHE A 158 -7.95 9.17 -8.43
CA PHE A 158 -8.20 7.75 -8.23
C PHE A 158 -6.87 6.99 -8.22
N LEU A 159 -6.77 6.03 -7.32
CA LEU A 159 -5.71 5.03 -7.34
C LEU A 159 -6.34 3.71 -7.78
N TYR A 160 -5.66 2.99 -8.65
CA TYR A 160 -6.06 1.68 -9.13
C TYR A 160 -5.04 0.67 -8.63
N ILE A 161 -5.50 -0.32 -7.86
CA ILE A 161 -4.64 -1.34 -7.27
C ILE A 161 -5.06 -2.71 -7.81
N PRO A 162 -4.15 -3.51 -8.37
CA PRO A 162 -4.50 -4.84 -8.87
C PRO A 162 -4.95 -5.74 -7.72
N TYR A 163 -6.01 -6.52 -7.96
CA TYR A 163 -6.47 -7.54 -7.02
C TYR A 163 -5.60 -8.79 -7.12
N ARG A 164 -4.39 -8.67 -6.56
CA ARG A 164 -3.37 -9.71 -6.53
C ARG A 164 -2.66 -9.68 -5.18
N LYS A 165 -2.24 -10.85 -4.69
CA LYS A 165 -1.35 -10.95 -3.53
C LYS A 165 -0.10 -10.08 -3.71
N GLU A 166 0.33 -9.48 -2.60
CA GLU A 166 1.55 -8.67 -2.48
C GLU A 166 1.53 -7.36 -3.30
N SER A 167 0.34 -6.87 -3.68
CA SER A 167 0.20 -5.60 -4.40
C SER A 167 0.34 -4.36 -3.50
N ILE A 168 0.19 -4.55 -2.18
CA ILE A 168 0.29 -3.49 -1.18
C ILE A 168 1.32 -3.90 -0.13
N LEU A 169 2.37 -3.11 0.07
CA LEU A 169 3.32 -3.31 1.16
C LEU A 169 2.91 -2.47 2.38
N ILE A 170 2.80 -3.11 3.54
CA ILE A 170 2.54 -2.43 4.81
C ILE A 170 3.83 -1.79 5.34
N ILE A 171 3.76 -0.49 5.63
CA ILE A 171 4.82 0.28 6.30
C ILE A 171 4.57 0.30 7.82
N ASP A 172 3.32 0.49 8.23
CA ASP A 172 2.91 0.50 9.64
C ASP A 172 1.46 0.01 9.80
N GLY A 173 1.19 -0.69 10.90
CA GLY A 173 -0.13 -1.20 11.25
C GLY A 173 -0.30 -2.71 11.04
N GLN A 174 0.78 -3.46 10.86
CA GLN A 174 0.80 -4.91 10.67
C GLN A 174 0.02 -5.67 11.75
N HIS A 175 0.20 -5.36 13.04
CA HIS A 175 -0.55 -6.05 14.11
C HIS A 175 -2.05 -5.82 14.02
N ARG A 176 -2.48 -4.63 13.56
CA ARG A 176 -3.90 -4.31 13.38
C ARG A 176 -4.49 -5.10 12.23
N LEU A 177 -3.75 -5.22 11.13
CA LEU A 177 -4.20 -5.99 9.98
C LEU A 177 -4.24 -7.49 10.29
N ARG A 178 -3.25 -8.01 11.02
CA ARG A 178 -3.24 -9.39 11.53
C ARG A 178 -4.39 -9.68 12.48
N GLY A 179 -4.66 -8.78 13.43
CA GLY A 179 -5.79 -8.96 14.35
C GLY A 179 -7.14 -8.95 13.62
N LEU A 180 -7.25 -8.17 12.54
CA LEU A 180 -8.42 -8.19 11.66
C LEU A 180 -8.50 -9.47 10.82
N GLU A 181 -7.38 -10.02 10.37
CA GLU A 181 -7.30 -11.31 9.67
C GLU A 181 -7.72 -12.48 10.57
N GLU A 182 -7.45 -12.40 11.87
CA GLU A 182 -7.88 -13.39 12.88
C GLU A 182 -9.31 -13.16 13.41
N ALA A 183 -9.94 -12.04 13.08
CA ALA A 183 -11.33 -11.75 13.46
C ALA A 183 -12.33 -12.60 12.66
N ASP A 184 -13.59 -12.62 13.11
CA ASP A 184 -14.64 -13.36 12.43
C ASP A 184 -14.82 -12.85 10.98
N PRO A 185 -14.99 -13.73 9.98
CA PRO A 185 -15.13 -13.31 8.58
C PRO A 185 -16.24 -12.29 8.34
N SER A 186 -17.33 -12.36 9.11
CA SER A 186 -18.44 -11.40 9.06
C SER A 186 -18.04 -9.99 9.49
N VAL A 187 -17.06 -9.85 10.39
CA VAL A 187 -16.47 -8.55 10.75
C VAL A 187 -15.71 -8.01 9.56
N ILE A 188 -14.80 -8.82 9.00
CA ILE A 188 -13.93 -8.42 7.88
C ILE A 188 -14.73 -7.92 6.67
N ASP A 189 -15.82 -8.61 6.30
CA ASP A 189 -16.62 -8.28 5.12
C ASP A 189 -17.38 -6.94 5.24
N HIS A 190 -17.56 -6.43 6.46
CA HIS A 190 -18.28 -5.18 6.74
C HIS A 190 -17.38 -4.09 7.32
N TYR A 191 -16.06 -4.25 7.22
CA TYR A 191 -15.10 -3.32 7.81
C TYR A 191 -14.39 -2.49 6.73
N GLU A 192 -14.39 -1.16 6.90
CA GLU A 192 -13.57 -0.24 6.10
C GLU A 192 -12.35 0.21 6.91
N ILE A 193 -11.19 0.27 6.26
CA ILE A 193 -9.94 0.72 6.88
C ILE A 193 -9.53 2.04 6.25
N LEU A 194 -9.13 2.98 7.11
CA LEU A 194 -8.48 4.22 6.67
C LEU A 194 -7.01 3.94 6.34
N VAL A 195 -6.59 4.29 5.12
CA VAL A 195 -5.27 3.96 4.57
C VAL A 195 -4.55 5.24 4.14
N SER A 196 -3.26 5.31 4.47
CA SER A 196 -2.32 6.33 4.01
C SER A 196 -1.32 5.73 3.03
N PHE A 197 -1.41 6.13 1.77
CA PHE A 197 -0.60 5.67 0.65
C PHE A 197 0.62 6.54 0.44
N ILE A 198 1.78 5.98 0.77
CA ILE A 198 3.11 6.53 0.47
C ILE A 198 3.55 5.97 -0.88
N VAL A 199 2.99 6.52 -1.95
CA VAL A 199 3.27 6.13 -3.34
C VAL A 199 3.99 7.28 -4.04
N GLY A 200 4.81 6.99 -5.06
CA GLY A 200 5.59 8.06 -5.70
C GLY A 200 7.01 8.24 -5.17
N PHE A 201 7.47 7.39 -4.25
CA PHE A 201 8.75 7.55 -3.54
C PHE A 201 9.70 6.39 -3.83
N SER A 202 11.01 6.66 -3.79
CA SER A 202 12.03 5.61 -3.89
C SER A 202 12.01 4.67 -2.69
N TRP A 203 12.51 3.45 -2.85
CA TRP A 203 12.52 2.46 -1.77
C TRP A 203 13.35 2.91 -0.58
N SER A 204 14.41 3.67 -0.82
CA SER A 204 15.21 4.27 0.26
C SER A 204 14.37 5.19 1.18
N VAL A 205 13.42 5.94 0.60
CA VAL A 205 12.51 6.80 1.37
C VAL A 205 11.50 5.96 2.14
N VAL A 206 10.91 4.95 1.50
CA VAL A 206 9.96 4.01 2.13
C VAL A 206 10.63 3.27 3.29
N ALA A 207 11.83 2.75 3.11
CA ALA A 207 12.61 2.05 4.14
C ALA A 207 12.95 2.97 5.31
N LYS A 208 13.36 4.21 5.03
CA LYS A 208 13.60 5.22 6.08
C LYS A 208 12.33 5.51 6.87
N LEU A 209 11.18 5.62 6.20
CA LEU A 209 9.89 5.86 6.85
C LEU A 209 9.50 4.67 7.73
N PHE A 210 9.61 3.44 7.21
CA PHE A 210 9.40 2.20 7.96
C PHE A 210 10.24 2.17 9.24
N TYR A 211 11.55 2.40 9.12
CA TYR A 211 12.47 2.43 10.26
C TYR A 211 12.09 3.52 11.26
N THR A 212 11.81 4.74 10.78
CA THR A 212 11.46 5.87 11.64
C THR A 212 10.19 5.56 12.45
N ILE A 213 9.13 5.06 11.80
CA ILE A 213 7.86 4.79 12.48
C ILE A 213 8.01 3.61 13.45
N ASN A 214 8.52 2.48 12.99
CA ASN A 214 8.50 1.24 13.76
C ASN A 214 9.59 1.15 14.84
N TYR A 215 10.76 1.75 14.61
CA TYR A 215 11.93 1.59 15.49
C TYR A 215 12.15 2.78 16.43
N THR A 216 11.81 4.01 16.02
CA THR A 216 12.07 5.19 16.86
C THR A 216 10.94 5.54 17.83
N GLN A 217 9.74 4.98 17.61
CA GLN A 217 8.60 5.20 18.50
C GLN A 217 8.79 4.45 19.83
N LYS A 218 8.97 5.21 20.92
CA LYS A 218 9.00 4.67 22.28
C LYS A 218 7.60 4.23 22.70
N ALA A 219 7.51 3.10 23.39
CA ALA A 219 6.25 2.66 23.99
C ALA A 219 5.70 3.73 24.95
N VAL A 220 4.39 3.98 24.90
CA VAL A 220 3.72 4.87 25.85
C VAL A 220 3.84 4.25 27.24
N ASN A 221 4.26 5.06 28.22
CA ASN A 221 4.39 4.57 29.59
C ASN A 221 3.00 4.23 30.15
N LYS A 222 2.83 2.98 30.62
CA LYS A 222 1.57 2.49 31.22
C LYS A 222 1.08 3.36 32.37
N SER A 223 1.96 4.10 33.06
CA SER A 223 1.58 5.05 34.12
C SER A 223 0.75 6.24 33.63
N LEU A 224 0.83 6.60 32.34
CA LEU A 224 0.07 7.71 31.75
C LEU A 224 -1.42 7.34 31.53
N LEU A 225 -1.73 6.05 31.41
CA LEU A 225 -3.10 5.55 31.19
C LEU A 225 -4.00 5.77 32.42
N TYR A 226 -3.44 5.73 33.63
CA TYR A 226 -4.17 5.98 34.89
C TYR A 226 -4.74 7.40 35.01
N HIS A 227 -4.31 8.33 34.17
CA HIS A 227 -4.78 9.71 34.18
C HIS A 227 -5.92 9.97 33.17
N LEU A 228 -6.28 8.97 32.36
CA LEU A 228 -7.28 9.08 31.28
C LEU A 228 -8.60 8.34 31.60
N THR A 229 -8.68 7.71 32.77
CA THR A 229 -9.87 7.08 33.36
C THR A 229 -10.36 7.90 34.54
#